data_AF-A0A422HKX1-F1
#
_entry.id   AF-A0A422HKX1-F1
#
_cell.length_a   1.000
_cell.length_b   1.000
_cell.length_c   1.000
_cell.angle_alpha   90.00
_cell.angle_beta   90.00
_cell.angle_gamma   90.00
#
_symmetry.space_group_name_H-M   'P 1'
#
loop_
_entity.id
_entity.type
_entity.pdbx_description
1 polymer ?
#
loop_
_entity_poly.entity_id
_entity_poly.type
_entity_poly.pdbx_seq_one_letter_code
_entity_poly.pdbx_strand_id
1 'polypeptide(L)'
;MKKAFLKEFGMVLLFFLALTLPFYLWDIDIRLQELLWDGGEWRYRDYPLWRFLYDYGPLPAFVSSIGALVLWVLSFFVVSLRTRRREFAFVFLLMIVGPGLFVNAIFKEYWGRPRPREIVQFDGARAYVPPLVLGEFVVSRKYEKMLESEQGAVEWDMLRNLYAFKGRYNSFPNGHASVGFFMIFPYFLYRNR
;
A
#
# COMPACT_ATOMS: atom_id res chain seq x y z
N MET A 1 13.17 -13.56 25.48
CA MET A 1 13.01 -13.07 24.08
C MET A 1 11.80 -13.66 23.36
N LYS A 2 11.70 -14.98 23.12
CA LYS A 2 10.57 -15.57 22.34
C LYS A 2 9.16 -15.27 22.90
N LYS A 3 8.95 -15.38 24.22
CA LYS A 3 7.64 -15.10 24.85
C LYS A 3 7.22 -13.63 24.75
N ALA A 4 8.16 -12.70 24.92
CA ALA A 4 7.91 -11.26 24.78
C ALA A 4 7.54 -10.90 23.34
N PHE A 5 8.30 -11.41 22.37
CA PHE A 5 8.00 -11.23 20.95
C PHE A 5 6.62 -11.79 20.57
N LEU A 6 6.27 -13.00 21.02
CA LEU A 6 4.98 -13.61 20.69
C LEU A 6 3.81 -12.82 21.29
N LYS A 7 3.98 -12.29 22.51
CA LYS A 7 3.00 -11.40 23.14
C LYS A 7 2.83 -10.11 22.35
N GLU A 8 3.94 -9.48 21.95
CA GLU A 8 3.92 -8.25 21.15
C GLU A 8 3.28 -8.46 19.79
N PHE A 9 3.67 -9.53 19.09
CA PHE A 9 3.07 -9.90 17.82
C PHE A 9 1.56 -10.16 17.97
N GLY A 10 1.15 -10.90 19.01
CA GLY A 10 -0.26 -11.13 19.31
C GLY A 10 -1.02 -9.84 19.59
N MET A 11 -0.45 -8.90 20.35
CA MET A 11 -1.06 -7.59 20.61
C MET A 11 -1.22 -6.77 19.33
N VAL A 12 -0.20 -6.75 18.46
CA VAL A 12 -0.26 -6.05 17.16
C VAL A 12 -1.31 -6.70 16.25
N LEU A 13 -1.38 -8.03 16.21
CA LEU A 13 -2.38 -8.75 15.42
C LEU A 13 -3.81 -8.45 15.93
N LEU A 14 -4.03 -8.53 17.25
CA LEU A 14 -5.32 -8.21 17.86
C LEU A 14 -5.72 -6.76 17.61
N PHE A 15 -4.76 -5.83 17.67
CA PHE A 15 -5.00 -4.42 17.35
C PHE A 15 -5.49 -4.25 15.91
N PHE A 16 -4.82 -4.86 14.92
CA PHE A 16 -5.26 -4.78 13.53
C PHE A 16 -6.59 -5.50 13.29
N LEU A 17 -6.83 -6.63 13.93
CA LEU A 17 -8.13 -7.32 13.87
C LEU A 17 -9.24 -6.45 14.44
N ALA A 18 -9.02 -5.84 15.61
CA ALA A 18 -9.99 -4.94 16.24
C ALA A 18 -10.29 -3.71 15.36
N LEU A 19 -9.30 -3.18 14.64
CA LEU A 19 -9.52 -2.11 13.67
C LEU A 19 -10.21 -2.57 12.39
N THR A 20 -9.99 -3.81 11.93
CA THR A 20 -10.52 -4.31 10.65
C THR A 20 -11.94 -4.85 10.79
N LEU A 21 -12.26 -5.51 11.90
CA LEU A 21 -13.54 -6.18 12.13
C LEU A 21 -14.76 -5.26 11.95
N PRO A 22 -14.77 -4.01 12.45
CA PRO A 22 -15.92 -3.13 12.25
C PRO A 22 -16.19 -2.83 10.77
N PHE A 23 -15.14 -2.63 9.97
CA PHE A 23 -15.27 -2.39 8.53
C PHE A 23 -15.69 -3.65 7.78
N TYR A 24 -15.27 -4.82 8.25
CA TYR A 24 -15.66 -6.10 7.65
C TYR A 24 -17.13 -6.46 7.93
N LEU A 25 -17.67 -6.09 9.10
CA LEU A 25 -19.02 -6.47 9.52
C LEU A 25 -20.10 -5.45 9.14
N TRP A 26 -19.77 -4.16 9.05
CA TRP A 26 -20.76 -3.09 8.91
C TRP A 26 -20.55 -2.17 7.71
N ASP A 27 -19.61 -2.49 6.81
CA ASP A 27 -19.30 -1.72 5.60
C ASP A 27 -19.15 -0.20 5.88
N ILE A 28 -18.53 0.11 7.02
CA ILE A 28 -18.39 1.49 7.53
C ILE A 28 -17.69 2.36 6.50
N ASP A 29 -16.73 1.80 5.75
CA ASP A 29 -16.00 2.51 4.69
C ASP A 29 -16.93 2.97 3.57
N ILE A 30 -17.95 2.18 3.20
CA ILE A 30 -18.90 2.52 2.14
C ILE A 30 -19.90 3.56 2.63
N ARG A 31 -20.50 3.36 3.81
CA ARG A 31 -21.48 4.30 4.36
C ARG A 31 -20.89 5.70 4.57
N LEU A 32 -19.63 5.79 5.01
CA LEU A 32 -18.96 7.08 5.14
C LEU A 32 -18.69 7.75 3.78
N GLN A 33 -18.39 6.95 2.75
CA GLN A 33 -18.19 7.48 1.40
C GLN A 33 -19.49 7.93 0.75
N GLU A 34 -20.62 7.29 1.03
CA GLU A 34 -21.96 7.71 0.58
C GLU A 34 -22.32 9.11 1.07
N LEU A 35 -21.96 9.46 2.32
CA LEU A 35 -22.17 10.81 2.87
C LEU A 35 -21.38 11.90 2.13
N LEU A 36 -20.32 11.51 1.43
CA LEU A 36 -19.43 12.40 0.69
C LEU A 36 -19.64 12.33 -0.82
N TRP A 37 -20.51 11.47 -1.32
CA TRP A 37 -20.76 11.31 -2.74
C TRP A 37 -21.81 12.30 -3.24
N ASP A 38 -21.51 12.98 -4.35
CA ASP A 38 -22.40 13.96 -4.99
C ASP A 38 -22.62 13.61 -6.47
N GLY A 39 -23.14 12.40 -6.73
CA GLY A 39 -23.67 12.00 -8.04
C GLY A 39 -22.68 12.08 -9.21
N GLY A 40 -21.41 11.73 -8.98
CA GLY A 40 -20.35 11.71 -9.98
C GLY A 40 -18.97 12.05 -9.40
N GLU A 41 -18.93 12.81 -8.31
CA GLU A 41 -17.69 13.18 -7.63
C GLU A 41 -17.79 13.08 -6.11
N TRP A 42 -16.65 12.86 -5.45
CA TRP A 42 -16.56 12.96 -4.00
C TRP A 42 -16.33 14.40 -3.57
N ARG A 43 -17.19 14.87 -2.65
CA ARG A 43 -17.01 16.12 -1.92
C ARG A 43 -15.62 16.10 -1.27
N TYR A 44 -14.79 17.08 -1.62
CA TYR A 44 -13.39 17.22 -1.20
C TYR A 44 -12.33 16.38 -1.93
N ARG A 45 -12.66 15.65 -3.02
CA ARG A 45 -11.64 14.94 -3.83
C ARG A 45 -10.41 15.80 -4.13
N ASP A 46 -10.64 17.07 -4.42
CA ASP A 46 -9.62 18.00 -4.92
C ASP A 46 -9.02 18.91 -3.85
N TYR A 47 -9.34 18.67 -2.58
CA TYR A 47 -8.83 19.50 -1.50
C TYR A 47 -7.30 19.37 -1.42
N PRO A 48 -6.55 20.49 -1.29
CA PRO A 48 -5.09 20.47 -1.37
C PRO A 48 -4.41 19.52 -0.39
N LEU A 49 -4.95 19.41 0.83
CA LEU A 49 -4.42 18.51 1.85
C LEU A 49 -4.51 17.04 1.43
N TRP A 50 -5.63 16.61 0.86
CA TRP A 50 -5.83 15.22 0.46
C TRP A 50 -4.98 14.86 -0.74
N ARG A 51 -4.91 15.76 -1.74
CA ARG A 51 -3.99 15.60 -2.87
C ARG A 51 -2.54 15.53 -2.40
N PHE A 52 -2.12 16.42 -1.50
CA PHE A 52 -0.77 16.38 -0.93
C PHE A 52 -0.46 15.05 -0.24
N LEU A 53 -1.34 14.57 0.64
CA LEU A 53 -1.14 13.30 1.35
C LEU A 53 -1.15 12.10 0.38
N TYR A 54 -1.96 12.16 -0.66
CA TYR A 54 -2.04 11.11 -1.67
C TYR A 54 -0.79 11.09 -2.58
N ASP A 55 -0.33 12.24 -3.04
CA ASP A 55 0.79 12.34 -3.98
C ASP A 55 2.14 12.14 -3.28
N TYR A 56 2.30 12.71 -2.09
CA TYR A 56 3.58 12.74 -1.37
C TYR A 56 3.66 11.78 -0.18
N GLY A 57 2.56 11.14 0.22
CA GLY A 57 2.55 10.17 1.32
C GLY A 57 3.62 9.07 1.22
N PRO A 58 3.90 8.52 0.02
CA PRO A 58 4.97 7.52 -0.14
C PRO A 58 6.41 8.08 -0.09
N LEU A 59 6.59 9.40 -0.27
CA LEU A 59 7.90 10.03 -0.45
C LEU A 59 8.89 9.73 0.70
N PRO A 60 8.53 9.82 2.00
CA PRO A 60 9.46 9.56 3.09
C PRO A 60 10.05 8.14 3.07
N ALA A 61 9.25 7.16 2.66
CA ALA A 61 9.69 5.78 2.54
C ALA A 61 10.58 5.55 1.33
N PHE A 62 10.29 6.20 0.20
CA PHE A 62 11.19 6.18 -0.95
C PHE A 62 12.54 6.81 -0.60
N VAL A 63 12.53 8.00 0.01
CA VAL A 63 13.76 8.70 0.41
C VAL A 63 14.59 7.87 1.40
N SER A 64 13.96 7.27 2.41
CA SER A 64 14.67 6.44 3.38
C SER A 64 15.19 5.13 2.78
N SER A 65 14.44 4.50 1.88
CA SER A 65 14.86 3.28 1.18
C SER A 65 16.04 3.55 0.22
N ILE A 66 15.97 4.61 -0.59
CA ILE A 66 17.07 5.01 -1.49
C ILE A 66 18.29 5.46 -0.67
N GLY A 67 18.08 6.22 0.40
CA GLY A 67 19.15 6.58 1.33
C GLY A 67 19.83 5.34 1.93
N ALA A 68 19.05 4.34 2.34
CA ALA A 68 19.55 3.06 2.82
C ALA A 68 20.35 2.30 1.75
N LEU A 69 19.90 2.29 0.49
CA LEU A 69 20.65 1.70 -0.62
C LEU A 69 22.02 2.39 -0.80
N VAL A 70 22.03 3.73 -0.84
CA VAL A 70 23.27 4.51 -0.97
C VAL A 70 24.22 4.22 0.19
N LEU A 71 23.73 4.26 1.43
CA LEU A 71 24.54 3.95 2.61
C LEU A 71 25.04 2.50 2.62
N TRP A 72 24.24 1.56 2.13
CA TRP A 72 24.65 0.17 1.97
C TRP A 72 25.81 0.05 0.96
N VAL A 73 25.72 0.70 -0.20
CA VAL A 73 26.80 0.73 -1.21
C VAL A 73 28.06 1.42 -0.65
N LEU A 74 27.92 2.58 -0.01
CA LEU A 74 29.05 3.29 0.60
C LEU A 74 29.71 2.49 1.72
N SER A 75 28.98 1.62 2.41
CA SER A 75 29.55 0.77 3.46
C SER A 75 30.62 -0.20 2.96
N PHE A 76 30.72 -0.47 1.65
CA PHE A 76 31.82 -1.26 1.07
C PHE A 76 33.14 -0.49 1.08
N PHE A 77 33.08 0.82 0.92
CA PHE A 77 34.23 1.70 0.80
C PHE A 77 34.62 2.39 2.13
N VAL A 78 33.63 2.68 2.99
CA VAL A 78 33.84 3.45 4.23
C VAL A 78 33.81 2.54 5.47
N VAL A 79 34.91 2.50 6.23
CA VAL A 79 35.07 1.61 7.40
C VAL A 79 34.03 1.87 8.49
N SER A 80 33.71 3.13 8.79
CA SER A 80 32.73 3.50 9.83
C SER A 80 31.31 2.99 9.54
N LEU A 81 30.94 2.85 8.27
CA LEU A 81 29.62 2.37 7.84
C LEU A 81 29.51 0.83 7.84
N ARG A 82 30.62 0.09 7.93
CA ARG A 82 30.61 -1.39 7.89
C ARG A 82 29.83 -2.00 9.05
N THR A 83 29.84 -1.35 10.21
CA THR A 83 29.13 -1.81 11.42
C THR A 83 27.61 -1.86 11.21
N ARG A 84 27.06 -0.94 10.43
CA ARG A 84 25.61 -0.82 10.15
C ARG A 84 25.18 -1.32 8.78
N ARG A 85 26.09 -1.95 8.01
CA ARG A 85 25.81 -2.44 6.65
C ARG A 85 24.54 -3.28 6.56
N ARG A 86 24.33 -4.20 7.51
CA ARG A 86 23.16 -5.10 7.53
C ARG A 86 21.85 -4.33 7.73
N GLU A 87 21.90 -3.22 8.45
CA GLU A 87 20.75 -2.37 8.78
C GLU A 87 20.28 -1.62 7.53
N PHE A 88 21.23 -1.04 6.79
CA PHE A 88 20.97 -0.39 5.51
C PHE A 88 20.41 -1.37 4.46
N ALA A 89 21.03 -2.55 4.34
CA ALA A 89 20.53 -3.61 3.45
C ALA A 89 19.11 -4.02 3.83
N PHE A 90 18.85 -4.20 5.13
CA PHE A 90 17.56 -4.61 5.64
C PHE A 90 16.47 -3.60 5.30
N VAL A 91 16.69 -2.30 5.56
CA VAL A 91 15.72 -1.25 5.27
C VAL A 91 15.40 -1.21 3.77
N PHE A 92 16.41 -1.25 2.90
CA PHE A 92 16.16 -1.27 1.45
C PHE A 92 15.39 -2.53 1.01
N LEU A 93 15.84 -3.72 1.43
CA LEU A 93 15.21 -4.99 1.06
C LEU A 93 13.78 -5.10 1.60
N LEU A 94 13.50 -4.59 2.79
CA LEU A 94 12.16 -4.58 3.37
C LEU A 94 11.18 -3.80 2.49
N MET A 95 11.58 -2.62 1.97
CA MET A 95 10.76 -1.82 1.07
C MET A 95 10.52 -2.52 -0.28
N ILE A 96 11.56 -3.14 -0.84
CA ILE A 96 11.46 -3.85 -2.12
C ILE A 96 10.60 -5.11 -2.00
N VAL A 97 10.83 -5.93 -0.98
CA VAL A 97 10.14 -7.21 -0.80
C VAL A 97 8.71 -7.01 -0.32
N GLY A 98 8.49 -6.17 0.70
CA GLY A 98 7.16 -5.96 1.27
C GLY A 98 6.27 -5.12 0.35
N PRO A 99 6.38 -3.77 0.38
CA PRO A 99 5.59 -2.89 -0.49
C PRO A 99 5.78 -3.15 -1.99
N GLY A 100 7.03 -3.32 -2.47
CA GLY A 100 7.31 -3.48 -3.90
C GLY A 100 6.75 -4.78 -4.48
N LEU A 101 7.23 -5.91 -3.99
CA LEU A 101 6.90 -7.23 -4.52
C LEU A 101 5.58 -7.77 -3.98
N PHE A 102 5.47 -8.01 -2.67
CA PHE A 102 4.29 -8.67 -2.12
C PHE A 102 3.02 -7.83 -2.28
N VAL A 103 3.07 -6.55 -1.93
CA VAL A 103 1.88 -5.70 -1.94
C VAL A 103 1.53 -5.30 -3.37
N ASN A 104 2.42 -4.59 -4.07
CA ASN A 104 2.05 -3.98 -5.35
C ASN A 104 2.17 -4.92 -6.55
N ALA A 105 3.15 -5.81 -6.61
CA ALA A 105 3.35 -6.68 -7.78
C ALA A 105 2.54 -7.98 -7.72
N ILE A 106 2.40 -8.58 -6.52
CA ILE A 106 1.67 -9.84 -6.33
C ILE A 106 0.24 -9.53 -5.90
N PHE A 107 0.00 -9.19 -4.63
CA PHE A 107 -1.35 -9.19 -4.10
C PHE A 107 -2.27 -8.21 -4.83
N LYS A 108 -1.81 -6.99 -5.07
CA LYS A 108 -2.62 -5.96 -5.70
C LYS A 108 -3.09 -6.34 -7.09
N GLU A 109 -2.24 -6.98 -7.91
CA GLU A 109 -2.61 -7.35 -9.27
C GLU A 109 -3.58 -8.54 -9.34
N TYR A 110 -3.61 -9.40 -8.31
CA TYR A 110 -4.43 -10.62 -8.31
C TYR A 110 -5.62 -10.61 -7.34
N TRP A 111 -5.80 -9.55 -6.54
CA TRP A 111 -6.86 -9.54 -5.52
C TRP A 111 -8.28 -9.42 -6.08
N GLY A 112 -8.45 -8.78 -7.24
CA GLY A 112 -9.75 -8.66 -7.91
C GLY A 112 -10.77 -7.74 -7.22
N ARG A 113 -10.38 -6.98 -6.19
CA ARG A 113 -11.31 -6.10 -5.45
C ARG A 113 -11.53 -4.78 -6.20
N PRO A 114 -12.78 -4.41 -6.52
CA PRO A 114 -13.09 -3.14 -7.17
C PRO A 114 -12.81 -1.96 -6.23
N ARG A 115 -12.53 -0.79 -6.81
CA ARG A 115 -12.45 0.49 -6.08
C ARG A 115 -13.85 1.06 -5.84
N PRO A 116 -14.02 1.99 -4.89
CA PRO A 116 -15.32 2.63 -4.66
C PRO A 116 -15.97 3.21 -5.93
N ARG A 117 -15.22 3.92 -6.78
CA ARG A 117 -15.75 4.43 -8.08
C ARG A 117 -16.19 3.36 -9.08
N GLU A 118 -15.90 2.09 -8.84
CA GLU A 118 -16.23 0.98 -9.75
C GLU A 118 -17.46 0.19 -9.26
N ILE A 119 -17.97 0.48 -8.06
CA ILE A 119 -19.11 -0.25 -7.49
C ILE A 119 -20.44 0.47 -7.69
N VAL A 120 -21.53 -0.29 -7.71
CA VAL A 120 -22.90 0.20 -7.98
C VAL A 120 -23.37 1.33 -7.05
N GLN A 121 -22.85 1.39 -5.82
CA GLN A 121 -23.15 2.44 -4.85
C GLN A 121 -22.68 3.83 -5.29
N PHE A 122 -21.69 3.90 -6.19
CA PHE A 122 -21.08 5.14 -6.67
C PHE A 122 -21.09 5.20 -8.20
N ASP A 123 -22.21 4.80 -8.80
CA ASP A 123 -22.47 4.80 -10.26
C ASP A 123 -21.53 3.88 -11.08
N GLY A 124 -20.88 2.93 -10.42
CA GLY A 124 -20.08 1.88 -11.05
C GLY A 124 -20.89 0.65 -11.46
N ALA A 125 -20.21 -0.36 -11.99
CA ALA A 125 -20.83 -1.57 -12.55
C ALA A 125 -20.63 -2.84 -11.72
N ARG A 126 -19.87 -2.77 -10.61
CA ARG A 126 -19.46 -3.95 -9.84
C ARG A 126 -20.14 -4.01 -8.47
N ALA A 127 -20.30 -5.22 -7.95
CA ALA A 127 -20.73 -5.39 -6.57
C ALA A 127 -19.60 -5.01 -5.60
N TYR A 128 -19.95 -4.48 -4.44
CA TYR A 128 -19.01 -4.28 -3.35
C TYR A 128 -18.41 -5.61 -2.88
N VAL A 129 -17.12 -5.58 -2.56
CA VAL A 129 -16.40 -6.73 -2.00
C VAL A 129 -15.74 -6.29 -0.69
N PRO A 130 -16.07 -6.93 0.45
CA PRO A 130 -15.51 -6.59 1.75
C PRO A 130 -13.98 -6.70 1.81
N PRO A 131 -13.33 -6.06 2.80
CA PRO A 131 -11.90 -6.23 3.04
C PRO A 131 -11.53 -7.71 3.23
N LEU A 132 -10.31 -8.10 2.82
CA LEU A 132 -9.79 -9.48 2.93
C LEU A 132 -10.52 -10.56 2.11
N VAL A 133 -11.58 -10.21 1.38
CA VAL A 133 -12.26 -11.13 0.45
C VAL A 133 -11.65 -10.98 -0.94
N LEU A 134 -11.38 -12.10 -1.60
CA LEU A 134 -10.94 -12.12 -2.99
C LEU A 134 -12.11 -11.76 -3.91
N GLY A 135 -11.90 -10.79 -4.78
CA GLY A 135 -12.85 -10.46 -5.82
C GLY A 135 -12.63 -11.29 -7.07
N GLU A 136 -13.50 -11.10 -8.07
CA GLU A 136 -13.35 -11.77 -9.35
C GLU A 136 -12.14 -11.21 -10.11
N PHE A 137 -11.27 -12.11 -10.54
CA PHE A 137 -10.09 -11.75 -11.33
C PHE A 137 -10.50 -11.51 -12.78
N VAL A 138 -10.44 -10.25 -13.20
CA VAL A 138 -10.68 -9.84 -14.59
C VAL A 138 -9.39 -9.32 -15.18
N VAL A 139 -8.92 -9.95 -16.26
CA VAL A 139 -7.73 -9.52 -16.99
C VAL A 139 -8.06 -8.21 -17.73
N SER A 140 -7.34 -7.14 -17.40
CA SER A 140 -7.43 -5.87 -18.11
C SER A 140 -6.50 -5.88 -19.32
N ARG A 141 -6.96 -5.39 -20.48
CA ARG A 141 -6.04 -5.04 -21.57
C ARG A 141 -5.26 -3.77 -21.22
N LYS A 142 -4.01 -3.69 -21.73
CA LYS A 142 -3.07 -2.57 -21.48
C LYS A 142 -3.69 -1.18 -21.73
N TYR A 143 -4.57 -1.06 -22.73
CA TYR A 143 -5.22 0.20 -23.10
C TYR A 143 -6.27 0.70 -22.09
N GLU A 144 -7.04 -0.20 -21.46
CA GLU A 144 -8.07 0.18 -20.47
C GLU A 144 -7.44 0.80 -19.22
N LYS A 145 -6.27 0.30 -18.81
CA LYS A 145 -5.57 0.79 -17.61
C LYS A 145 -4.80 2.11 -17.85
N MET A 146 -4.42 2.42 -19.10
CA MET A 146 -3.80 3.72 -19.45
C MET A 146 -4.79 4.87 -19.30
N LEU A 147 -6.05 4.67 -19.74
CA LEU A 147 -7.15 5.61 -19.54
C LEU A 147 -7.45 5.86 -18.05
N GLU A 148 -7.30 4.83 -17.19
CA GLU A 148 -7.43 4.99 -15.74
C GLU A 148 -6.26 5.73 -15.08
N SER A 149 -5.05 5.66 -15.66
CA SER A 149 -3.86 6.35 -15.12
C SER A 149 -3.88 7.86 -15.37
N GLU A 150 -4.46 8.30 -16.49
CA GLU A 150 -4.60 9.73 -16.83
C GLU A 150 -5.49 10.49 -15.83
N GLN A 151 -6.41 9.80 -15.15
CA GLN A 151 -7.37 10.42 -14.21
C GLN A 151 -6.86 10.59 -12.76
N GLY A 152 -5.55 10.49 -12.52
CA GLY A 152 -4.94 10.80 -11.21
C GLY A 152 -3.95 9.79 -10.65
N ALA A 153 -3.19 9.08 -11.50
CA ALA A 153 -2.08 8.25 -11.04
C ALA A 153 -0.74 8.97 -11.28
N VAL A 154 0.03 9.19 -10.21
CA VAL A 154 1.41 9.70 -10.30
C VAL A 154 2.31 8.69 -11.04
N GLU A 155 3.23 9.25 -11.82
CA GLU A 155 4.27 8.72 -12.73
C GLU A 155 5.11 7.49 -12.27
N TRP A 156 4.93 7.01 -11.04
CA TRP A 156 5.50 5.74 -10.54
C TRP A 156 4.95 4.48 -11.25
N ASP A 157 4.03 4.63 -12.21
CA ASP A 157 3.47 3.56 -13.05
C ASP A 157 4.48 2.95 -14.05
N MET A 158 5.65 3.57 -14.27
CA MET A 158 6.69 3.00 -15.15
C MET A 158 7.15 1.60 -14.72
N LEU A 159 7.33 1.36 -13.42
CA LEU A 159 7.69 0.02 -12.90
C LEU A 159 6.51 -0.96 -12.96
N ARG A 160 5.26 -0.47 -13.03
CA ARG A 160 4.09 -1.34 -13.16
C ARG A 160 4.01 -1.97 -14.54
N ASN A 161 4.67 -1.44 -15.57
CA ASN A 161 4.57 -1.93 -16.95
C ASN A 161 5.44 -3.17 -17.26
N LEU A 162 6.13 -3.74 -16.26
CA LEU A 162 6.96 -4.93 -16.45
C LEU A 162 6.18 -6.24 -16.71
N TYR A 163 4.89 -6.31 -16.34
CA TYR A 163 4.10 -7.55 -16.40
C TYR A 163 3.04 -7.52 -17.52
N ALA A 164 2.99 -8.62 -18.29
CA ALA A 164 2.12 -8.77 -19.47
C ALA A 164 0.64 -9.02 -19.13
N PHE A 165 0.33 -9.50 -17.93
CA PHE A 165 -1.03 -9.74 -17.44
C PHE A 165 -1.27 -8.94 -16.16
N LYS A 166 -2.38 -8.20 -16.11
CA LYS A 166 -2.77 -7.36 -14.97
C LYS A 166 -4.24 -7.55 -14.64
N GLY A 167 -4.56 -7.55 -13.35
CA GLY A 167 -5.92 -7.44 -12.87
C GLY A 167 -6.46 -6.03 -13.12
N ARG A 168 -7.72 -5.95 -13.58
CA ARG A 168 -8.46 -4.69 -13.71
C ARG A 168 -8.77 -4.09 -12.34
N TYR A 169 -9.23 -4.93 -11.42
CA TYR A 169 -9.67 -4.54 -10.08
C TYR A 169 -8.57 -4.78 -9.05
N ASN A 170 -7.89 -3.70 -8.66
CA ASN A 170 -6.67 -3.76 -7.85
C ASN A 170 -6.69 -2.80 -6.66
N SER A 171 -7.84 -2.69 -5.98
CA SER A 171 -8.01 -1.76 -4.84
C SER A 171 -7.37 -2.25 -3.53
N PHE A 172 -7.07 -3.54 -3.42
CA PHE A 172 -6.45 -4.14 -2.25
C PHE A 172 -5.27 -5.03 -2.65
N PRO A 173 -4.17 -5.04 -1.87
CA PRO A 173 -3.91 -4.22 -0.69
C PRO A 173 -3.52 -2.77 -1.04
N ASN A 174 -3.65 -1.86 -0.08
CA ASN A 174 -3.32 -0.44 -0.27
C ASN A 174 -1.80 -0.21 -0.25
N GLY A 175 -1.28 0.33 -1.37
CA GLY A 175 0.15 0.62 -1.54
C GLY A 175 0.66 1.67 -0.55
N HIS A 176 0.01 2.85 -0.48
CA HIS A 176 0.37 3.94 0.45
C HIS A 176 0.42 3.49 1.90
N ALA A 177 -0.56 2.70 2.35
CA ALA A 177 -0.61 2.17 3.71
C ALA A 177 0.57 1.22 3.97
N SER A 178 0.90 0.33 3.03
CA SER A 178 2.04 -0.58 3.17
C SER A 178 3.37 0.17 3.28
N VAL A 179 3.49 1.29 2.56
CA VAL A 179 4.65 2.17 2.59
C VAL A 179 4.73 2.94 3.93
N GLY A 180 3.60 3.34 4.50
CA GLY A 180 3.52 3.88 5.86
C GLY A 180 3.99 2.86 6.92
N PHE A 181 3.54 1.60 6.82
CA PHE A 181 3.98 0.55 7.75
C PHE A 181 5.47 0.27 7.69
N PHE A 182 6.04 0.32 6.48
CA PHE A 182 7.49 0.20 6.28
C PHE A 182 8.27 1.21 7.13
N MET A 183 7.80 2.46 7.25
CA MET A 183 8.49 3.49 8.05
C MET A 183 8.51 3.19 9.54
N ILE A 184 7.51 2.48 10.05
CA ILE A 184 7.36 2.17 11.48
C ILE A 184 8.11 0.87 11.83
N PHE A 185 8.20 -0.08 10.91
CA PHE A 185 8.71 -1.43 11.19
C PHE A 185 10.13 -1.48 11.78
N PRO A 186 11.12 -0.67 11.32
CA PRO A 186 12.45 -0.66 11.91
C PRO A 186 12.47 -0.37 13.42
N TYR A 187 11.54 0.45 13.94
CA TYR A 187 11.45 0.74 15.38
C TYR A 187 11.34 -0.52 16.23
N PHE A 188 10.53 -1.50 15.80
CA PHE A 188 10.33 -2.74 16.56
C PHE A 188 11.57 -3.63 16.61
N LEU A 189 12.48 -3.50 15.64
CA LEU A 189 13.75 -4.24 15.60
C LEU A 189 14.84 -3.60 16.44
N TYR A 190 14.87 -2.27 16.52
CA TYR A 190 15.94 -1.53 17.20
C TYR A 190 15.61 -1.15 18.65
N ARG A 191 14.34 -1.17 19.07
CA ARG A 191 13.95 -0.71 20.42
C ARG A 191 14.56 -1.48 21.61
N ASN A 192 15.05 -2.70 21.37
CA ASN A 192 15.60 -3.59 22.41
C ASN A 192 17.09 -3.93 22.18
N ARG A 193 17.76 -3.15 21.33
CA ARG A 193 19.22 -3.16 21.19
C ARG A 193 19.79 -1.96 21.93
#